data_AF-A0A832IKA4-F1
#
_entry.id   AF-A0A832IKA4-F1
#
_cell.length_a   1.000
_cell.length_b   1.000
_cell.length_c   1.000
_cell.angle_alpha   90.00
_cell.angle_beta   90.00
_cell.angle_gamma   90.00
#
_symmetry.space_group_name_H-M   'P 1'
#
loop_
_entity.id
_entity.type
_entity.pdbx_description
1 polymer ?
#
loop_
_entity_poly.entity_id
_entity_poly.type
_entity_poly.pdbx_seq_one_letter_code
_entity_poly.pdbx_strand_id
1 'polypeptide(L)'
;MKNSFNVEILEISKSLTNEELDTFRIKLKPLLNLEGIMSICLEAKELYVEFDASSFDLDSFKLILTALRFPLKVENELVSI
;
A
#
# COMPACT_ATOMS: atom_id res chain seq x y z
N MET A 1 -23.25 14.79 3.35
CA MET A 1 -22.59 13.48 3.17
C MET A 1 -21.19 13.62 3.71
N LYS A 2 -20.83 12.88 4.78
CA LYS A 2 -19.41 12.80 5.21
C LYS A 2 -18.79 11.73 4.33
N ASN A 3 -17.86 12.11 3.47
CA ASN A 3 -17.03 11.15 2.78
C ASN A 3 -16.12 10.49 3.83
N SER A 4 -16.26 9.20 4.04
CA SER A 4 -15.49 8.41 5.02
C SER A 4 -14.33 7.66 4.33
N PHE A 5 -13.67 8.31 3.37
CA PHE A 5 -12.45 7.75 2.79
C PHE A 5 -11.23 8.26 3.56
N ASN A 6 -10.26 7.39 3.70
CA ASN A 6 -8.94 7.68 4.23
C ASN A 6 -7.91 7.50 3.11
N VAL A 7 -6.81 8.25 3.21
CA VAL A 7 -5.64 8.09 2.35
C VAL A 7 -4.46 7.79 3.24
N GLU A 8 -3.80 6.66 2.99
CA GLU A 8 -2.55 6.29 3.65
C GLU A 8 -1.39 6.35 2.64
N ILE A 9 -0.25 6.86 3.10
CA ILE A 9 1.01 6.87 2.35
C ILE A 9 1.94 5.82 2.95
N LEU A 10 2.20 4.76 2.20
CA LEU A 10 3.13 3.71 2.58
C LEU A 10 4.50 3.98 1.98
N GLU A 11 5.50 4.22 2.82
CA GLU A 11 6.88 4.43 2.37
C GLU A 11 7.48 3.15 1.80
N ILE A 12 8.24 3.30 0.70
CA ILE A 12 8.98 2.22 0.08
C ILE A 12 10.44 2.29 0.55
N SER A 13 10.98 1.16 1.01
CA SER A 13 12.36 1.02 1.53
C SER A 13 13.46 1.37 0.51
N LYS A 14 13.12 1.38 -0.78
CA LYS A 14 14.02 1.80 -1.86
C LYS A 14 13.24 2.56 -2.94
N SER A 15 13.96 3.38 -3.70
CA SER A 15 13.38 3.95 -4.93
C SER A 15 13.22 2.85 -5.98
N LEU A 16 12.02 2.70 -6.51
CA LEU A 16 11.73 1.77 -7.60
C LEU A 16 12.24 2.33 -8.93
N THR A 17 12.78 1.46 -9.79
CA THR A 17 13.05 1.79 -11.19
C THR A 17 11.75 1.75 -12.01
N ASN A 18 11.78 2.26 -13.26
CA ASN A 18 10.63 2.19 -14.15
C ASN A 18 10.17 0.73 -14.41
N GLU A 19 11.11 -0.20 -14.58
CA GLU A 19 10.79 -1.62 -14.76
C GLU A 19 10.12 -2.24 -13.52
N GLU A 20 10.58 -1.85 -12.33
CA GLU A 20 9.99 -2.29 -11.08
C GLU A 20 8.59 -1.69 -10.87
N LEU A 21 8.41 -0.40 -11.19
CA LEU A 21 7.10 0.26 -11.16
C LEU A 21 6.09 -0.47 -12.04
N ASP A 22 6.43 -0.79 -13.28
CA ASP A 22 5.53 -1.49 -14.19
C ASP A 22 5.23 -2.92 -13.70
N THR A 23 6.23 -3.62 -13.17
CA THR A 23 6.04 -4.95 -12.57
C THR A 23 5.09 -4.90 -11.38
N PHE A 24 5.25 -3.92 -10.48
CA PHE A 24 4.40 -3.79 -9.31
C PHE A 24 3.00 -3.28 -9.66
N ARG A 25 2.83 -2.41 -10.66
CA ARG A 25 1.52 -2.00 -11.16
C ARG A 25 0.68 -3.22 -11.61
N ILE A 26 1.31 -4.17 -12.29
CA ILE A 26 0.64 -5.42 -12.70
C ILE A 26 0.25 -6.26 -11.47
N LYS A 27 1.15 -6.38 -10.48
CA LYS A 27 0.89 -7.16 -9.25
C LYS A 27 -0.15 -6.52 -8.32
N LEU A 28 -0.23 -5.19 -8.29
CA LEU A 28 -1.15 -4.43 -7.44
C LEU A 28 -2.54 -4.31 -8.08
N LYS A 29 -2.66 -4.42 -9.40
CA LYS A 29 -3.94 -4.31 -10.12
C LYS A 29 -5.05 -5.20 -9.55
N PRO A 30 -4.82 -6.48 -9.21
CA PRO A 30 -5.86 -7.32 -8.59
C PRO A 30 -6.32 -6.82 -7.23
N LEU A 31 -5.47 -6.08 -6.50
CA LEU A 31 -5.79 -5.56 -5.17
C LEU A 31 -6.82 -4.44 -5.23
N LEU A 32 -6.96 -3.74 -6.35
CA LEU A 32 -8.04 -2.75 -6.55
C LEU A 32 -9.45 -3.33 -6.45
N ASN A 33 -9.60 -4.66 -6.52
CA ASN A 33 -10.88 -5.35 -6.34
C ASN A 33 -11.15 -5.75 -4.88
N LEU A 34 -10.23 -5.48 -3.95
CA LEU A 34 -10.46 -5.72 -2.54
C LEU A 34 -11.54 -4.77 -2.03
N GLU A 35 -12.45 -5.30 -1.22
CA GLU A 35 -13.51 -4.53 -0.60
C GLU A 35 -12.91 -3.35 0.20
N GLY A 36 -13.51 -2.18 0.04
CA GLY A 36 -13.07 -0.95 0.70
C GLY A 36 -11.88 -0.25 0.05
N ILE A 37 -11.14 -0.85 -0.90
CA ILE A 37 -10.13 -0.11 -1.68
C ILE A 37 -10.83 0.74 -2.75
N MET A 38 -10.52 2.04 -2.75
CA MET A 38 -11.04 3.00 -3.73
C MET A 38 -10.00 3.33 -4.79
N SER A 39 -8.73 3.48 -4.40
CA SER A 39 -7.63 3.79 -5.32
C SER A 39 -6.30 3.32 -4.78
N ILE A 40 -5.39 2.95 -5.68
CA ILE A 40 -3.98 2.68 -5.39
C ILE A 40 -3.13 3.44 -6.40
N CYS A 41 -2.24 4.32 -5.94
CA CYS A 41 -1.29 5.03 -6.78
C CYS A 41 0.15 4.69 -6.35
N LEU A 42 0.93 4.17 -7.29
CA LEU A 42 2.31 3.76 -7.04
C LEU A 42 3.28 4.78 -7.67
N GLU A 43 4.09 5.38 -6.80
CA GLU A 43 5.19 6.27 -7.13
C GLU A 43 6.54 5.62 -6.81
N ALA A 44 7.64 6.26 -7.23
CA ALA A 44 8.98 5.68 -7.09
C ALA A 44 9.38 5.38 -5.63
N LYS A 45 8.86 6.11 -4.64
CA LYS A 45 9.21 5.95 -3.22
C LYS A 45 8.02 5.74 -2.29
N GLU A 46 6.81 5.81 -2.82
CA GLU A 46 5.59 5.89 -2.03
C GLU A 46 4.48 5.10 -2.72
N LEU A 47 3.64 4.46 -1.92
CA LEU A 47 2.40 3.84 -2.34
C LEU A 47 1.24 4.51 -1.62
N TYR A 48 0.39 5.18 -2.38
CA TYR A 48 -0.81 5.85 -1.89
C TYR A 48 -1.97 4.88 -1.98
N VAL A 49 -2.69 4.71 -0.87
CA VAL A 49 -3.85 3.82 -0.78
C VAL A 49 -5.03 4.63 -0.28
N GLU A 50 -6.05 4.77 -1.10
CA GLU A 50 -7.33 5.38 -0.73
C GLU A 50 -8.33 4.28 -0.44
N PHE A 51 -8.98 4.33 0.72
CA PHE A 51 -9.87 3.28 1.18
C PHE A 51 -10.98 3.78 2.11
N ASP A 52 -12.08 3.04 2.20
CA ASP A 52 -13.11 3.21 3.22
C ASP A 52 -12.72 2.50 4.51
N ALA A 53 -12.44 3.29 5.55
CA ALA A 53 -12.00 2.78 6.86
C ALA A 53 -13.05 1.91 7.58
N SER A 54 -14.30 1.92 7.11
CA SER A 54 -15.38 1.10 7.67
C SER A 54 -15.34 -0.34 7.18
N SER A 55 -14.69 -0.59 6.03
CA SER A 55 -14.71 -1.87 5.31
C SER A 55 -13.32 -2.40 4.95
N PHE A 56 -12.27 -1.59 5.13
CA PHE A 56 -10.89 -1.94 4.80
C PHE A 56 -9.97 -1.96 6.02
N ASP A 57 -9.20 -3.04 6.16
CA ASP A 57 -8.13 -3.16 7.15
C ASP A 57 -6.76 -2.95 6.50
N LEU A 58 -6.15 -1.80 6.80
CA LEU A 58 -4.86 -1.39 6.28
C LEU A 58 -3.72 -2.31 6.75
N ASP A 59 -3.80 -2.86 7.97
CA ASP A 59 -2.72 -3.70 8.50
C ASP A 59 -2.69 -5.05 7.79
N SER A 60 -3.86 -5.67 7.58
CA SER A 60 -4.00 -6.84 6.70
C SER A 60 -3.50 -6.58 5.28
N PHE A 61 -3.74 -5.38 4.73
CA PHE A 61 -3.21 -4.99 3.43
C PHE A 61 -1.68 -4.89 3.40
N LYS A 62 -1.05 -4.30 4.43
CA LYS A 62 0.42 -4.29 4.58
C LYS A 62 1.01 -5.71 4.60
N LEU A 63 0.30 -6.68 5.18
CA LEU A 63 0.71 -8.09 5.15
C LEU A 63 0.63 -8.68 3.73
N ILE A 64 -0.42 -8.38 2.96
CA ILE A 64 -0.55 -8.81 1.56
C ILE A 64 0.59 -8.22 0.71
N LEU A 65 0.90 -6.94 0.87
CA LEU A 65 2.01 -6.28 0.19
C LEU A 65 3.36 -6.97 0.51
N THR A 66 3.57 -7.30 1.79
CA THR A 66 4.76 -8.04 2.23
C THR A 66 4.84 -9.43 1.59
N ALA A 67 3.73 -10.15 1.49
CA ALA A 67 3.66 -11.45 0.82
C ALA A 67 3.96 -11.36 -0.69
N LEU A 68 3.59 -10.25 -1.34
CA LEU A 68 3.92 -9.94 -2.74
C LEU A 68 5.38 -9.51 -2.95
N ARG A 69 6.19 -9.50 -1.88
CA ARG A 69 7.56 -8.95 -1.85
C ARG A 69 7.59 -7.48 -2.24
N PHE A 70 6.52 -6.72 -1.99
CA PHE A 70 6.53 -5.28 -2.17
C PHE A 70 7.49 -4.68 -1.13
N PRO A 71 8.42 -3.79 -1.53
CA PRO A 71 9.50 -3.32 -0.66
C PRO A 71 9.03 -2.23 0.31
N LEU A 72 7.98 -2.51 1.10
CA LEU A 72 7.54 -1.62 2.17
C LEU A 72 8.69 -1.32 3.13
N LYS A 73 8.81 -0.06 3.52
CA LYS A 73 9.65 0.30 4.65
C LYS A 73 8.96 -0.20 5.91
N VAL A 74 9.60 -1.16 6.58
CA VAL A 74 9.13 -1.61 7.89
C VAL A 74 9.33 -0.44 8.84
N GLU A 75 8.25 0.03 9.44
CA GLU A 75 8.33 0.90 10.59
C GLU A 75 8.98 0.08 11.70
N ASN A 76 10.30 0.21 11.85
CA ASN A 76 10.98 -0.24 13.05
C ASN A 76 10.47 0.66 14.18
N GLU A 77 9.34 0.31 14.78
CA GLU A 77 9.13 0.65 16.17
C GLU A 77 10.29 0.00 16.92
N LEU A 78 11.18 0.85 17.41
CA LEU A 78 12.24 0.48 18.34
C LEU A 78 11.59 -0.25 19.52
N VAL A 79 11.51 -1.57 19.46
CA VAL A 79 11.48 -2.38 20.69
C VAL A 79 12.90 -2.34 21.21
N SER A 80 13.22 -1.22 21.88
CA SER A 80 14.32 -1.16 22.82
C SER A 80 14.00 -2.12 23.95
N ILE A 81 14.58 -3.33 23.89
CA ILE A 81 14.69 -4.23 25.03
C ILE A 81 15.92 -3.87 25.86
#